data_AF-A0A534BH28-F1
#
_entry.id   AF-A0A534BH28-F1
#
_cell.length_a   1.000
_cell.length_b   1.000
_cell.length_c   1.000
_cell.angle_alpha   90.00
_cell.angle_beta   90.00
_cell.angle_gamma   90.00
#
_symmetry.space_group_name_H-M   'P 1'
#
loop_
_entity.id
_entity.type
_entity.pdbx_description
1 polymer ?
#
loop_
_entity_poly.entity_id
_entity_poly.type
_entity_poly.pdbx_seq_one_letter_code
_entity_poly.pdbx_strand_id
1 'polypeptide(L)'
;VVFNVAAIANNNLQDLKTGQLVESTPSKQQWALVIGVIASALVIPPVLDLVNKAYGFAGAPGASAHALPAPQAGLISALGQAVIQNDPEKWQLMGWGVLIGAGIITLDWLLSKTTRSMRVPPLAVGLGIYLPTASTLMVTMGALVGWWFDRGADRTAKPDATKQLGVLLASGLIVGESVLAVIFTALVAFTNNQFPIGVVGDSFSTASEWLGGIAFVLVIYALYRWVGRALSAA
;
A
#
# COMPACT_ATOMS: atom_id res chain seq x y z
N VAL A 1 -14.03 11.31 -15.68
CA VAL A 1 -13.01 11.43 -16.75
C VAL A 1 -12.14 12.67 -16.57
N VAL A 2 -12.71 13.89 -16.58
CA VAL A 2 -11.95 15.15 -16.43
C VAL A 2 -11.07 15.20 -15.17
N PHE A 3 -11.60 14.80 -14.02
CA PHE A 3 -10.83 14.75 -12.76
C PHE A 3 -9.63 13.78 -12.83
N ASN A 4 -9.81 12.58 -13.41
CA ASN A 4 -8.73 11.62 -13.58
C ASN A 4 -7.66 12.13 -14.54
N VAL A 5 -8.05 12.80 -15.63
CA VAL A 5 -7.10 13.43 -16.56
C VAL A 5 -6.29 14.52 -15.85
N ALA A 6 -6.94 15.35 -15.02
CA ALA A 6 -6.26 16.37 -14.24
C ALA A 6 -5.28 15.78 -13.20
N ALA A 7 -5.69 14.70 -12.51
CA ALA A 7 -4.84 14.00 -11.54
C ALA A 7 -3.61 13.37 -12.21
N ILE A 8 -3.78 12.72 -13.37
CA ILE A 8 -2.68 12.14 -14.15
C ILE A 8 -1.76 13.24 -14.69
N ALA A 9 -2.32 14.36 -15.19
CA ALA A 9 -1.52 15.50 -15.64
C ALA A 9 -0.66 16.08 -14.51
N ASN A 10 -1.21 16.20 -13.30
CA ASN A 10 -0.46 16.63 -12.13
C ASN A 10 0.67 15.64 -11.76
N ASN A 11 0.42 14.33 -11.80
CA ASN A 11 1.47 13.33 -11.57
C ASN A 11 2.59 13.44 -12.62
N ASN A 12 2.25 13.57 -13.90
CA ASN A 12 3.23 13.73 -14.97
C ASN A 12 4.09 14.99 -14.79
N LEU A 13 3.51 16.09 -14.31
CA LEU A 13 4.27 17.31 -13.99
C LEU A 13 5.26 17.10 -12.85
N GLN A 14 4.88 16.32 -11.82
CA GLN A 14 5.78 15.98 -10.71
C GLN A 14 6.91 15.05 -11.15
N ASP A 15 6.62 14.10 -12.04
CA ASP A 15 7.63 13.25 -12.65
C ASP A 15 8.62 14.10 -13.45
N LEU A 16 8.13 14.97 -14.35
CA LEU A 16 8.99 15.84 -15.16
C LEU A 16 9.83 16.78 -14.28
N LYS A 17 9.28 17.28 -13.16
CA LYS A 17 10.03 18.11 -12.21
C LYS A 17 11.14 17.32 -11.54
N THR A 18 10.85 16.10 -11.09
CA THR A 18 11.84 15.21 -10.49
C THR A 18 12.92 14.85 -11.52
N GLY A 19 12.51 14.54 -12.75
CA GLY A 19 13.38 14.26 -13.88
C GLY A 19 14.33 15.41 -14.21
N GLN A 20 13.88 16.66 -14.10
CA GLN A 20 14.77 17.83 -14.20
C GLN A 20 15.77 17.90 -13.05
N LEU A 21 15.36 17.61 -11.82
CA LEU A 21 16.23 17.71 -10.63
C LEU A 21 17.35 16.67 -10.62
N VAL A 22 17.13 15.51 -11.26
CA VAL A 22 18.15 14.44 -11.40
C VAL A 22 18.83 14.44 -12.77
N GLU A 23 18.69 15.55 -13.53
CA GLU A 23 19.32 15.77 -14.84
C GLU A 23 19.00 14.69 -15.90
N SER A 24 17.80 14.11 -15.83
CA SER A 24 17.33 13.12 -16.82
C SER A 24 16.98 13.76 -18.17
N THR A 25 17.07 12.98 -19.26
CA THR A 25 16.67 13.44 -20.60
C THR A 25 15.14 13.50 -20.73
N PRO A 26 14.52 14.68 -20.93
CA PRO A 26 13.06 14.81 -20.90
C PRO A 26 12.31 13.96 -21.94
N SER A 27 12.89 13.80 -23.13
CA SER A 27 12.29 12.98 -24.20
C SER A 27 12.21 11.50 -23.84
N LYS A 28 13.25 10.96 -23.19
CA LYS A 28 13.26 9.56 -22.75
C LYS A 28 12.24 9.33 -21.63
N GLN A 29 12.08 10.30 -20.75
CA GLN A 29 11.09 10.24 -19.67
C GLN A 29 9.66 10.23 -20.20
N GLN A 30 9.32 11.08 -21.16
CA GLN A 30 8.00 11.07 -21.78
C GLN A 30 7.68 9.75 -22.47
N TRP A 31 8.64 9.17 -23.21
CA TRP A 31 8.45 7.86 -23.82
C TRP A 31 8.29 6.75 -22.78
N ALA A 32 9.04 6.79 -21.68
CA ALA A 32 8.87 5.84 -20.58
C ALA A 32 7.46 5.92 -19.96
N LEU A 33 6.92 7.13 -19.78
CA LEU A 33 5.55 7.33 -19.29
C LEU A 33 4.50 6.77 -20.26
N VAL A 34 4.65 7.02 -21.56
CA VAL A 34 3.73 6.50 -22.59
C VAL A 34 3.73 4.97 -22.59
N ILE A 35 4.91 4.35 -22.60
CA ILE A 35 5.05 2.89 -22.54
C ILE A 35 4.43 2.35 -21.24
N GLY A 36 4.70 3.00 -20.10
CA GLY A 36 4.15 2.62 -18.81
C GLY A 36 2.61 2.65 -18.78
N VAL A 37 1.99 3.67 -19.36
CA VAL A 37 0.52 3.77 -19.46
C VAL A 37 -0.04 2.68 -20.36
N ILE A 38 0.56 2.43 -21.53
CA ILE A 38 0.11 1.37 -22.46
C ILE A 38 0.21 0.00 -21.77
N ALA A 39 1.35 -0.30 -21.15
CA ALA A 39 1.56 -1.55 -20.43
C ALA A 39 0.54 -1.71 -19.28
N SER A 40 0.34 -0.65 -18.49
CA SER A 40 -0.62 -0.65 -17.38
C SER A 40 -2.06 -0.84 -17.86
N ALA A 41 -2.45 -0.17 -18.96
CA ALA A 41 -3.79 -0.31 -19.53
C ALA A 41 -4.06 -1.71 -20.08
N LEU A 42 -3.03 -2.42 -20.55
CA LEU A 42 -3.14 -3.80 -21.02
C LEU A 42 -3.15 -4.82 -19.86
N VAL A 43 -2.42 -4.56 -18.78
CA VAL A 43 -2.22 -5.53 -17.68
C VAL A 43 -3.24 -5.36 -16.56
N ILE A 44 -3.55 -4.12 -16.14
CA ILE A 44 -4.36 -3.87 -14.95
C ILE A 44 -5.81 -4.38 -15.12
N PRO A 45 -6.55 -4.08 -16.21
CA PRO A 45 -7.94 -4.51 -16.31
C PRO A 45 -8.15 -6.04 -16.28
N PRO A 46 -7.36 -6.86 -17.02
CA PRO A 46 -7.47 -8.31 -16.91
C PRO A 46 -7.15 -8.85 -15.52
N VAL A 47 -6.14 -8.29 -14.84
CA VAL A 47 -5.80 -8.69 -13.47
C VAL A 47 -6.93 -8.32 -12.50
N LEU A 48 -7.52 -7.13 -12.63
CA LEU A 48 -8.66 -6.72 -11.80
C LEU A 48 -9.89 -7.60 -12.05
N ASP A 49 -10.16 -8.00 -13.29
CA ASP A 49 -11.25 -8.93 -13.62
C ASP A 49 -11.01 -10.31 -13.00
N LEU A 50 -9.77 -10.81 -13.06
CA LEU A 50 -9.36 -12.07 -12.44
C LEU A 50 -9.57 -12.05 -10.92
N VAL A 51 -9.11 -10.98 -10.27
CA VAL A 51 -9.25 -10.75 -8.84
C VAL A 51 -10.72 -10.62 -8.44
N ASN A 52 -11.53 -9.90 -9.24
CA ASN A 52 -12.96 -9.76 -9.00
C ASN A 52 -13.70 -11.09 -9.11
N LYS A 53 -13.33 -11.95 -10.08
CA LYS A 53 -13.91 -13.30 -10.22
C LYS A 53 -13.52 -14.23 -9.07
N ALA A 54 -12.28 -14.14 -8.58
CA ALA A 54 -11.79 -15.01 -7.52
C ALA A 54 -12.33 -14.64 -6.12
N TYR A 55 -12.36 -13.35 -5.79
CA TYR A 55 -12.66 -12.88 -4.43
C TYR A 55 -13.82 -11.88 -4.36
N GLY A 56 -14.00 -11.07 -5.40
CA GLY A 56 -14.89 -9.89 -5.38
C GLY A 56 -14.31 -8.72 -4.57
N PHE A 57 -15.01 -7.58 -4.57
CA PHE A 57 -14.60 -6.38 -3.82
C PHE A 57 -15.63 -6.01 -2.75
N ALA A 58 -15.15 -5.64 -1.57
CA ALA A 58 -16.00 -5.26 -0.45
C ALA A 58 -16.84 -4.02 -0.81
N GLY A 59 -18.16 -4.09 -0.57
CA GLY A 59 -19.12 -3.04 -0.92
C GLY A 59 -19.66 -3.10 -2.35
N ALA A 60 -19.21 -4.05 -3.17
CA ALA A 60 -19.82 -4.34 -4.48
C ALA A 60 -21.04 -5.28 -4.33
N PRO A 61 -22.05 -5.18 -5.22
CA PRO A 61 -23.16 -6.14 -5.27
C PRO A 61 -22.64 -7.57 -5.49
N GLY A 62 -23.00 -8.51 -4.62
CA GLY A 62 -22.54 -9.91 -4.70
C GLY A 62 -21.17 -10.18 -4.06
N ALA A 63 -20.67 -9.28 -3.20
CA ALA A 63 -19.42 -9.48 -2.48
C ALA A 63 -19.46 -10.75 -1.60
N SER A 64 -18.44 -11.60 -1.75
CA SER A 64 -18.25 -12.80 -0.94
C SER A 64 -17.76 -12.46 0.48
N ALA A 65 -17.77 -13.42 1.41
CA ALA A 65 -17.20 -13.25 2.74
C ALA A 65 -15.68 -12.95 2.75
N HIS A 66 -14.99 -13.23 1.63
CA HIS A 66 -13.56 -12.99 1.44
C HIS A 66 -13.28 -11.87 0.43
N ALA A 67 -14.25 -10.98 0.22
CA ALA A 67 -14.10 -9.87 -0.71
C ALA A 67 -12.96 -8.94 -0.31
N LEU A 68 -12.21 -8.48 -1.31
CA LEU A 68 -11.03 -7.66 -1.09
C LEU A 68 -11.42 -6.25 -0.68
N PRO A 69 -10.72 -5.66 0.30
CA PRO A 69 -10.97 -4.29 0.72
C PRO A 69 -10.55 -3.32 -0.40
N ALA A 70 -11.48 -2.48 -0.83
CA ALA A 70 -11.25 -1.44 -1.83
C ALA A 70 -11.61 -0.05 -1.29
N PRO A 71 -10.90 0.46 -0.25
CA PRO A 71 -11.26 1.70 0.42
C PRO A 71 -11.23 2.92 -0.52
N GLN A 72 -10.32 2.94 -1.50
CA GLN A 72 -10.24 3.99 -2.52
C GLN A 72 -11.53 4.05 -3.35
N ALA A 73 -11.98 2.90 -3.86
CA ALA A 73 -13.17 2.79 -4.67
C ALA A 73 -14.42 3.08 -3.84
N GLY A 74 -14.46 2.61 -2.60
CA GLY A 74 -15.53 2.89 -1.63
C GLY A 74 -15.68 4.38 -1.37
N LEU A 75 -14.58 5.11 -1.17
CA LEU A 75 -14.62 6.57 -0.95
C LEU A 75 -15.15 7.31 -2.17
N ILE A 76 -14.69 6.97 -3.37
CA ILE A 76 -15.18 7.60 -4.62
C ILE A 76 -16.68 7.29 -4.82
N SER A 77 -17.10 6.07 -4.55
CA SER A 77 -18.52 5.67 -4.60
C SER A 77 -19.37 6.45 -3.60
N ALA A 78 -18.90 6.57 -2.34
CA ALA A 78 -19.58 7.32 -1.31
C ALA A 78 -19.70 8.82 -1.64
N LEU A 79 -18.66 9.41 -2.23
CA LEU A 79 -18.71 10.80 -2.73
C LEU A 79 -19.71 10.95 -3.89
N GLY A 80 -19.76 9.98 -4.81
CA GLY A 80 -20.75 9.97 -5.88
C GLY A 80 -22.17 9.89 -5.34
N GLN A 81 -22.42 9.03 -4.36
CA GLN A 81 -23.73 8.90 -3.71
C GLN A 81 -24.10 10.16 -2.92
N ALA A 82 -23.16 10.77 -2.19
CA ALA A 82 -23.41 12.05 -1.52
C ALA A 82 -23.74 13.15 -2.55
N VAL A 83 -22.83 13.46 -3.46
CA VAL A 83 -22.91 14.67 -4.29
C VAL A 83 -23.89 14.52 -5.46
N ILE A 84 -23.92 13.36 -6.13
CA ILE A 84 -24.71 13.17 -7.35
C ILE A 84 -26.12 12.66 -7.01
N GLN A 85 -26.23 11.71 -6.07
CA GLN A 85 -27.53 11.14 -5.68
C GLN A 85 -28.19 11.94 -4.55
N ASN A 86 -27.52 12.99 -4.06
CA ASN A 86 -27.98 13.87 -2.99
C ASN A 86 -28.40 13.11 -1.72
N ASP A 87 -27.65 12.06 -1.38
CA ASP A 87 -27.90 11.26 -0.19
C ASP A 87 -27.58 12.07 1.09
N PRO A 88 -28.58 12.44 1.89
CA PRO A 88 -28.39 13.31 3.04
C PRO A 88 -27.53 12.68 4.13
N GLU A 89 -27.56 11.35 4.27
CA GLU A 89 -26.76 10.63 5.27
C GLU A 89 -25.28 10.75 4.96
N LYS A 90 -24.89 10.54 3.70
CA LYS A 90 -23.48 10.64 3.28
C LYS A 90 -22.97 12.07 3.28
N TRP A 91 -23.84 13.05 2.99
CA TRP A 91 -23.52 14.47 3.17
C TRP A 91 -23.23 14.81 4.65
N GLN A 92 -24.05 14.29 5.56
CA GLN A 92 -23.84 14.48 7.00
C GLN A 92 -22.53 13.84 7.47
N LEU A 93 -22.23 12.61 7.02
CA LEU A 93 -20.97 11.93 7.31
C LEU A 93 -19.75 12.70 6.79
N MET A 94 -19.85 13.29 5.59
CA MET A 94 -18.80 14.16 5.06
C MET A 94 -18.63 15.42 5.91
N GLY A 95 -19.72 16.02 6.38
CA GLY A 95 -19.70 17.15 7.33
C GLY A 95 -18.97 16.80 8.64
N TRP A 96 -19.25 15.63 9.22
CA TRP A 96 -18.52 15.12 10.37
C TRP A 96 -17.03 14.91 10.06
N GLY A 97 -16.69 14.40 8.88
CA GLY A 97 -15.31 14.27 8.42
C GLY A 97 -14.56 15.62 8.39
N VAL A 98 -15.22 16.68 7.88
CA VAL A 98 -14.65 18.05 7.87
C VAL A 98 -14.45 18.57 9.30
N LEU A 99 -15.42 18.36 10.19
CA LEU A 99 -15.32 18.78 11.59
C LEU A 99 -14.18 18.06 12.32
N ILE A 100 -14.07 16.74 12.15
CA ILE A 100 -12.97 15.95 12.71
C ILE A 100 -11.63 16.43 12.15
N GLY A 101 -11.53 16.65 10.84
CA GLY A 101 -10.32 17.17 10.20
C GLY A 101 -9.91 18.54 10.75
N ALA A 102 -10.85 19.48 10.86
CA ALA A 102 -10.61 20.79 11.44
C ALA A 102 -10.17 20.70 12.91
N GLY A 103 -10.79 19.80 13.68
CA GLY A 103 -10.41 19.50 15.06
C GLY A 103 -8.98 18.98 15.18
N ILE A 104 -8.58 18.02 14.33
CA ILE A 104 -7.21 17.48 14.31
C ILE A 104 -6.20 18.56 13.91
N ILE A 105 -6.51 19.38 12.91
CA ILE A 105 -5.63 20.49 12.49
C ILE A 105 -5.44 21.49 13.63
N THR A 106 -6.52 21.82 14.34
CA THR A 106 -6.47 22.74 15.47
C THR A 106 -5.70 22.14 16.64
N LEU A 107 -5.87 20.84 16.90
CA LEU A 107 -5.11 20.11 17.90
C LEU A 107 -3.61 20.09 17.57
N ASP A 108 -3.23 19.78 16.33
CA ASP A 108 -1.82 19.80 15.90
C ASP A 108 -1.21 21.20 16.03
N TRP A 109 -1.95 22.22 15.61
CA TRP A 109 -1.53 23.61 15.75
C TRP A 109 -1.33 24.02 17.22
N LEU A 110 -2.25 23.60 18.10
CA LEU A 110 -2.15 23.87 19.52
C LEU A 110 -0.98 23.12 20.16
N LEU A 111 -0.79 21.84 19.84
CA LEU A 111 0.33 21.04 20.32
C LEU A 111 1.67 21.63 19.86
N SER A 112 1.76 22.07 18.61
CA SER A 112 2.94 22.75 18.06
C SER A 112 3.29 24.05 18.80
N LYS A 113 2.29 24.76 19.35
CA LYS A 113 2.50 25.96 20.18
C LYS A 113 2.83 25.66 21.64
N THR A 114 2.24 24.60 22.21
CA THR A 114 2.27 24.34 23.65
C THR A 114 3.38 23.37 24.05
N THR A 115 3.82 22.51 23.12
CA THR A 115 4.77 21.43 23.39
C THR A 115 5.90 21.43 22.37
N ARG A 116 7.15 21.28 22.85
CA ARG A 116 8.35 21.38 22.01
C ARG A 116 8.62 20.15 21.14
N SER A 117 7.94 19.03 21.40
CA SER A 117 8.26 17.71 20.81
C SER A 117 7.07 16.89 20.33
N MET A 118 5.83 17.31 20.61
CA MET A 118 4.63 16.56 20.23
C MET A 118 3.94 17.22 19.04
N ARG A 119 3.68 16.44 18.00
CA ARG A 119 2.89 16.81 16.83
C ARG A 119 1.98 15.66 16.43
N VAL A 120 0.84 15.98 15.89
CA VAL A 120 -0.15 15.03 15.39
C VAL A 120 -0.44 15.41 13.94
N PRO A 121 0.41 14.98 12.99
CA PRO A 121 0.25 15.38 11.59
C PRO A 121 -1.14 14.99 11.08
N PRO A 122 -1.99 15.95 10.67
CA PRO A 122 -3.38 15.66 10.31
C PRO A 122 -3.50 14.66 9.15
N LEU A 123 -2.54 14.69 8.23
CA LEU A 123 -2.46 13.73 7.11
C LEU A 123 -2.21 12.29 7.58
N ALA A 124 -1.38 12.09 8.60
CA ALA A 124 -1.11 10.76 9.14
C ALA A 124 -2.35 10.19 9.85
N VAL A 125 -3.08 11.03 10.60
CA VAL A 125 -4.33 10.63 11.23
C VAL A 125 -5.40 10.32 10.17
N GLY A 126 -5.53 11.17 9.15
CA GLY A 126 -6.44 10.95 8.03
C GLY A 126 -6.18 9.63 7.31
N LEU A 127 -4.91 9.31 7.03
CA LEU A 127 -4.51 8.03 6.45
C LEU A 127 -4.86 6.85 7.37
N GLY A 128 -4.68 6.99 8.68
CA GLY A 128 -5.03 5.96 9.65
C GLY A 128 -6.54 5.67 9.74
N ILE A 129 -7.38 6.71 9.67
CA ILE A 129 -8.84 6.57 9.63
C ILE A 129 -9.30 5.96 8.30
N TYR A 130 -8.58 6.27 7.22
CA TYR A 130 -8.90 5.85 5.86
C TYR A 130 -8.60 4.36 5.58
N LEU A 131 -7.55 3.80 6.21
CA LEU A 131 -7.11 2.44 5.95
C LEU A 131 -7.83 1.40 6.85
N PRO A 132 -8.12 0.19 6.33
CA PRO A 132 -8.62 -0.92 7.16
C PRO A 132 -7.68 -1.21 8.33
N THR A 133 -8.22 -1.51 9.51
CA THR A 133 -7.44 -1.73 10.74
C THR A 133 -6.35 -2.79 10.57
N ALA A 134 -6.63 -3.87 9.83
CA ALA A 134 -5.65 -4.90 9.50
C ALA A 134 -4.47 -4.34 8.68
N SER A 135 -4.73 -3.53 7.66
CA SER A 135 -3.71 -2.89 6.84
C SER A 135 -2.89 -1.87 7.66
N THR A 136 -3.56 -1.08 8.50
CA THR A 136 -2.90 -0.11 9.39
C THR A 136 -1.94 -0.79 10.35
N LEU A 137 -2.33 -1.94 10.94
CA LEU A 137 -1.45 -2.72 11.80
C LEU A 137 -0.22 -3.23 11.03
N MET A 138 -0.40 -3.76 9.83
CA MET A 138 0.72 -4.26 9.01
C MET A 138 1.70 -3.15 8.62
N VAL A 139 1.19 -1.99 8.21
CA VAL A 139 2.02 -0.80 7.92
C VAL A 139 2.77 -0.34 9.17
N THR A 140 2.11 -0.33 10.34
CA THR A 140 2.73 0.06 11.61
C THR A 140 3.85 -0.91 12.00
N MET A 141 3.62 -2.23 11.87
CA MET A 141 4.63 -3.25 12.13
C MET A 141 5.81 -3.12 11.17
N GLY A 142 5.55 -2.90 9.88
CA GLY A 142 6.60 -2.63 8.88
C GLY A 142 7.43 -1.40 9.24
N ALA A 143 6.81 -0.31 9.70
CA ALA A 143 7.50 0.90 10.13
C ALA A 143 8.36 0.67 11.39
N LEU A 144 7.89 -0.12 12.36
CA LEU A 144 8.66 -0.50 13.54
C LEU A 144 9.89 -1.35 13.17
N VAL A 145 9.71 -2.33 12.27
CA VAL A 145 10.82 -3.16 11.77
C VAL A 145 11.83 -2.31 11.00
N GLY A 146 11.36 -1.42 10.12
CA GLY A 146 12.21 -0.47 9.39
C GLY A 146 12.99 0.46 10.32
N TRP A 147 12.33 1.03 11.33
CA TRP A 147 12.97 1.85 12.34
C TRP A 147 14.06 1.09 13.12
N TRP A 148 13.79 -0.17 13.47
CA TRP A 148 14.77 -1.01 14.16
C TRP A 148 15.97 -1.34 13.26
N PHE A 149 15.72 -1.65 11.99
CA PHE A 149 16.77 -1.86 11.00
C PHE A 149 17.63 -0.62 10.80
N ASP A 150 17.02 0.56 10.63
CA ASP A 150 17.72 1.83 10.43
C ASP A 150 18.64 2.16 11.61
N ARG A 151 18.16 1.90 12.84
CA ARG A 151 18.97 2.10 14.05
C ARG A 151 20.16 1.13 14.14
N GLY A 152 20.03 -0.05 13.55
CA GLY A 152 21.15 -0.98 13.35
C GLY A 152 22.10 -0.54 12.24
N ALA A 153 21.54 -0.05 11.12
CA ALA A 153 22.28 0.46 9.97
C ALA A 153 23.13 1.69 10.30
N ASP A 154 22.68 2.54 11.23
CA ASP A 154 23.47 3.68 11.74
C ASP A 154 24.81 3.28 12.38
N ARG A 155 24.99 2.01 12.72
CA ARG A 155 26.21 1.47 13.33
C ARG A 155 27.16 0.82 12.30
N THR A 156 26.79 0.77 11.03
CA THR A 156 27.64 0.16 9.97
C THR A 156 28.61 1.18 9.39
N ALA A 157 29.61 0.71 8.64
CA ALA A 157 30.61 1.57 7.99
C ALA A 157 30.00 2.50 6.92
N LYS A 158 28.88 2.10 6.31
CA LYS A 158 28.17 2.86 5.26
C LYS A 158 26.67 2.93 5.58
N PRO A 159 26.25 3.83 6.49
CA PRO A 159 24.87 3.89 6.98
C PRO A 159 23.83 4.10 5.86
N ASP A 160 24.05 5.11 5.00
CA ASP A 160 23.07 5.48 3.96
C ASP A 160 22.88 4.37 2.92
N ALA A 161 23.98 3.75 2.48
CA ALA A 161 23.92 2.61 1.56
C ALA A 161 23.19 1.41 2.18
N THR A 162 23.39 1.17 3.49
CA THR A 162 22.72 0.07 4.20
C THR A 162 21.22 0.30 4.30
N LYS A 163 20.79 1.53 4.59
CA LYS A 163 19.38 1.92 4.61
C LYS A 163 18.74 1.77 3.23
N GLN A 164 19.42 2.24 2.18
CA GLN A 164 18.95 2.11 0.79
C GLN A 164 18.75 0.65 0.37
N LEU A 165 19.69 -0.25 0.74
CA LEU A 165 19.51 -1.68 0.49
C LEU A 165 18.34 -2.27 1.29
N GLY A 166 18.11 -1.81 2.52
CA GLY A 166 16.93 -2.20 3.32
C GLY A 166 15.60 -1.80 2.65
N VAL A 167 15.55 -0.58 2.11
CA VAL A 167 14.39 -0.10 1.32
C VAL A 167 14.21 -0.92 0.03
N LEU A 168 15.31 -1.24 -0.66
CA LEU A 168 15.30 -2.07 -1.87
C LEU A 168 14.83 -3.51 -1.59
N LEU A 169 15.25 -4.09 -0.46
CA LEU A 169 14.77 -5.40 -0.01
C LEU A 169 13.26 -5.37 0.25
N ALA A 170 12.79 -4.36 0.99
CA ALA A 170 11.37 -4.21 1.30
C ALA A 170 10.52 -4.02 0.04
N SER A 171 10.95 -3.17 -0.91
CA SER A 171 10.25 -2.98 -2.18
C SER A 171 10.24 -4.26 -3.02
N GLY A 172 11.35 -5.00 -3.04
CA GLY A 172 11.44 -6.31 -3.69
C GLY A 172 10.47 -7.34 -3.09
N LEU A 173 10.33 -7.38 -1.77
CA LEU A 173 9.36 -8.26 -1.08
C LEU A 173 7.91 -7.89 -1.41
N ILE A 174 7.58 -6.60 -1.48
CA ILE A 174 6.24 -6.12 -1.88
C ILE A 174 5.92 -6.55 -3.31
N VAL A 175 6.84 -6.31 -4.25
CA VAL A 175 6.64 -6.69 -5.65
C VAL A 175 6.57 -8.21 -5.81
N GLY A 176 7.43 -8.96 -5.10
CA GLY A 176 7.44 -10.42 -5.13
C GLY A 176 6.14 -11.03 -4.63
N GLU A 177 5.62 -10.54 -3.52
CA GLU A 177 4.31 -10.95 -2.97
C GLU A 177 3.19 -10.66 -3.96
N SER A 178 3.15 -9.47 -4.56
CA SER A 178 2.11 -9.09 -5.51
C SER A 178 2.11 -9.97 -6.77
N VAL A 179 3.29 -10.32 -7.30
CA VAL A 179 3.40 -11.23 -8.45
C VAL A 179 2.89 -12.62 -8.09
N LEU A 180 3.28 -13.17 -6.93
CA LEU A 180 2.80 -14.45 -6.46
C LEU A 180 1.28 -14.43 -6.22
N ALA A 181 0.74 -13.35 -5.65
CA ALA A 181 -0.68 -13.17 -5.41
C ALA A 181 -1.49 -13.21 -6.71
N VAL A 182 -1.01 -12.58 -7.78
CA VAL A 182 -1.66 -12.64 -9.10
C VAL A 182 -1.63 -14.07 -9.66
N ILE A 183 -0.49 -14.77 -9.55
CA ILE A 183 -0.38 -16.17 -9.98
C ILE A 183 -1.36 -17.07 -9.20
N PHE A 184 -1.42 -16.91 -7.88
CA PHE A 184 -2.37 -17.65 -7.02
C PHE A 184 -3.82 -17.34 -7.37
N THR A 185 -4.14 -16.06 -7.57
CA THR A 185 -5.48 -15.62 -7.98
C THR A 185 -5.87 -16.26 -9.32
N ALA A 186 -4.93 -16.34 -10.27
CA ALA A 186 -5.18 -17.02 -11.54
C ALA A 186 -5.52 -18.50 -11.32
N LEU A 187 -4.73 -19.20 -10.51
CA LEU A 187 -4.99 -20.61 -10.18
C LEU A 187 -6.35 -20.80 -9.52
N VAL A 188 -6.71 -19.97 -8.53
CA VAL A 188 -8.01 -20.03 -7.87
C VAL A 188 -9.15 -19.80 -8.85
N ALA A 189 -9.03 -18.78 -9.71
CA ALA A 189 -10.05 -18.43 -10.69
C ALA A 189 -10.26 -19.53 -11.75
N PHE A 190 -9.19 -20.19 -12.21
CA PHE A 190 -9.29 -21.26 -13.22
C PHE A 190 -9.69 -22.62 -12.65
N THR A 191 -9.26 -22.94 -11.42
CA THR A 191 -9.52 -24.24 -10.78
C THR A 191 -10.84 -24.24 -10.01
N ASN A 192 -11.41 -23.06 -9.75
CA ASN A 192 -12.57 -22.85 -8.87
C ASN A 192 -12.39 -23.48 -7.47
N ASN A 193 -11.13 -23.61 -7.05
CA ASN A 193 -10.72 -24.17 -5.77
C ASN A 193 -9.90 -23.12 -5.03
N GLN A 194 -10.30 -22.79 -3.80
CA GLN A 194 -9.63 -21.79 -2.97
C GLN A 194 -8.24 -22.24 -2.51
N PHE A 195 -7.95 -23.55 -2.51
CA PHE A 195 -6.66 -24.12 -2.13
C PHE A 195 -6.04 -24.94 -3.27
N PRO A 196 -5.68 -24.30 -4.40
CA PRO A 196 -5.24 -25.02 -5.60
C PRO A 196 -3.90 -25.77 -5.40
N ILE A 197 -3.09 -25.36 -4.42
CA ILE A 197 -1.80 -25.98 -4.08
C ILE A 197 -1.79 -26.61 -2.67
N GLY A 198 -2.98 -26.86 -2.09
CA GLY A 198 -3.09 -27.47 -0.76
C GLY A 198 -2.56 -28.90 -0.76
N VAL A 199 -1.45 -29.14 -0.08
CA VAL A 199 -0.85 -30.48 0.07
C VAL A 199 -1.35 -31.19 1.33
N VAL A 200 -1.83 -30.41 2.31
CA VAL A 200 -2.29 -30.89 3.62
C VAL A 200 -3.77 -30.57 3.81
N GLY A 201 -4.51 -31.44 4.51
CA GLY A 201 -5.93 -31.26 4.77
C GLY A 201 -6.24 -30.23 5.86
N ASP A 202 -7.52 -29.91 6.01
CA ASP A 202 -8.04 -28.84 6.89
C ASP A 202 -7.62 -28.97 8.37
N SER A 203 -7.35 -30.20 8.84
CA SER A 203 -6.86 -30.46 10.20
C SER A 203 -5.51 -29.81 10.50
N PHE A 204 -4.75 -29.43 9.47
CA PHE A 204 -3.45 -28.77 9.59
C PHE A 204 -3.54 -27.24 9.44
N SER A 205 -4.73 -26.67 9.27
CA SER A 205 -4.93 -25.22 9.07
C SER A 205 -4.26 -24.38 10.17
N THR A 206 -4.59 -24.64 11.44
CA THR A 206 -4.01 -23.88 12.57
C THR A 206 -2.49 -24.04 12.66
N ALA A 207 -1.98 -25.25 12.46
CA ALA A 207 -0.54 -25.49 12.46
C ALA A 207 0.17 -24.76 11.30
N SER A 208 -0.48 -24.68 10.13
CA SER A 208 0.03 -23.99 8.95
C SER A 208 0.15 -22.48 9.16
N GLU A 209 -0.82 -21.87 9.84
CA GLU A 209 -0.78 -20.44 10.17
C GLU A 209 0.43 -20.10 11.05
N TRP A 210 0.65 -20.87 12.12
CA TRP A 210 1.80 -20.67 13.00
C TRP A 210 3.13 -20.96 12.31
N LEU A 211 3.23 -22.07 11.57
CA LEU A 211 4.45 -22.43 10.83
C LEU A 211 4.76 -21.39 9.76
N GLY A 212 3.75 -20.94 9.01
CA GLY A 212 3.88 -19.88 8.00
C GLY A 212 4.32 -18.56 8.61
N GLY A 213 3.72 -18.15 9.73
CA GLY A 213 4.10 -16.95 10.47
C GLY A 213 5.54 -17.01 10.98
N ILE A 214 5.95 -18.13 11.58
CA ILE A 214 7.33 -18.33 12.05
C ILE A 214 8.31 -18.31 10.87
N ALA A 215 8.00 -19.04 9.79
CA ALA A 215 8.84 -19.06 8.60
C ALA A 215 8.99 -17.65 7.99
N PHE A 216 7.90 -16.89 7.90
CA PHE A 216 7.90 -15.52 7.42
C PHE A 216 8.82 -14.62 8.27
N VAL A 217 8.69 -14.66 9.60
CA VAL A 217 9.56 -13.89 10.51
C VAL A 217 11.03 -14.30 10.38
N LEU A 218 11.31 -15.60 10.28
CA LEU A 218 12.67 -16.11 10.12
C LEU A 218 13.29 -15.68 8.80
N VAL A 219 12.54 -15.75 7.70
CA VAL A 219 12.99 -15.32 6.37
C VAL A 219 13.27 -13.82 6.37
N ILE A 220 12.35 -13.00 6.89
CA ILE A 220 12.55 -11.55 7.01
C ILE A 220 13.80 -11.24 7.85
N TYR A 221 13.92 -11.87 9.01
CA TYR A 221 15.09 -11.69 9.88
C TYR A 221 16.39 -12.08 9.17
N ALA A 222 16.41 -13.22 8.47
CA ALA A 222 17.57 -13.69 7.73
C ALA A 222 17.96 -12.73 6.60
N LEU A 223 16.97 -12.23 5.83
CA LEU A 223 17.19 -11.30 4.73
C LEU A 223 17.73 -9.95 5.22
N TYR A 224 17.12 -9.35 6.26
CA TYR A 224 17.61 -8.10 6.83
C TYR A 224 18.99 -8.25 7.46
N ARG A 225 19.27 -9.38 8.13
CA ARG A 225 20.60 -9.68 8.67
C ARG A 225 21.63 -9.87 7.57
N TRP A 226 21.26 -10.51 6.46
CA TRP A 226 22.13 -10.68 5.30
C TRP A 226 22.47 -9.33 4.66
N VAL A 227 21.48 -8.48 4.41
CA VAL A 227 21.69 -7.12 3.90
C VAL A 227 22.58 -6.28 4.82
N GLY A 228 22.32 -6.30 6.13
CA GLY A 228 23.13 -5.55 7.10
C GLY A 228 24.60 -6.01 7.16
N ARG A 229 24.87 -7.28 6.85
CA ARG A 229 26.23 -7.84 6.82
C ARG A 229 26.94 -7.59 5.49
N ALA A 230 26.22 -7.60 4.37
CA ALA A 230 26.81 -7.48 3.03
C ALA A 230 27.65 -6.20 2.85
N LEU A 231 27.23 -5.09 3.46
CA LEU A 231 27.98 -3.82 3.44
C LEU A 231 28.91 -3.61 4.63
N SER A 232 28.77 -4.41 5.70
CA SER A 232 29.70 -4.37 6.83
C SER A 232 31.00 -5.13 6.54
N ALA A 233 30.98 -6.04 5.55
CA ALA A 233 32.11 -6.84 5.12
C ALA A 233 32.88 -6.24 3.91
N ALA A 234 32.46 -5.07 3.39
CA ALA A 234 32.98 -4.44 2.17
C ALA A 234 33.41 -2.98 2.38
#